data_AF-A0A355KYG1-F1
#
_entry.id   AF-A0A355KYG1-F1
#
_cell.length_a   1.000
_cell.length_b   1.000
_cell.length_c   1.000
_cell.angle_alpha   90.00
_cell.angle_beta   90.00
_cell.angle_gamma   90.00
#
_symmetry.space_group_name_H-M   'P 1'
#
loop_
_entity.id
_entity.type
_entity.pdbx_description
1 polymer ?
#
loop_
_entity_poly.entity_id
_entity_poly.type
_entity_poly.pdbx_seq_one_letter_code
_entity_poly.pdbx_strand_id
1 'polypeptide(L)' 'MALLTSKPVIYACNMSEDDFANNIEENERYRAVCKIAEDEGSQTLPICAEMEAEIASLSKEEKEM' A
#
# COMPACT_ATOMS: atom_id res chain seq x y z
N MET A 1 -7.41 28.85 -5.39
CA MET A 1 -8.38 28.38 -4.39
C MET A 1 -7.94 26.98 -3.96
N ALA A 2 -7.67 26.75 -2.67
CA ALA A 2 -7.08 25.49 -2.21
C ALA A 2 -8.13 24.65 -1.46
N LEU A 3 -8.77 23.71 -2.16
CA LEU A 3 -9.69 22.73 -1.58
C LEU A 3 -8.92 21.46 -1.18
N LEU A 4 -9.35 20.78 -0.13
CA LEU A 4 -8.71 19.54 0.33
C LEU A 4 -8.75 18.44 -0.74
N THR A 5 -9.85 18.37 -1.50
CA THR A 5 -10.07 17.39 -2.58
C THR A 5 -9.21 17.63 -3.81
N SER A 6 -8.55 18.78 -3.93
CA SER A 6 -7.64 19.08 -5.04
C SER A 6 -6.22 18.54 -4.79
N LYS A 7 -5.95 17.95 -3.62
CA LYS A 7 -4.65 17.36 -3.31
C LYS A 7 -4.50 16.02 -4.05
N PRO A 8 -3.30 15.69 -4.57
CA PRO A 8 -3.02 14.35 -5.08
C PRO A 8 -3.27 13.30 -3.99
N VAL A 9 -3.89 12.18 -4.37
CA VAL A 9 -4.24 11.08 -3.47
C VAL A 9 -3.50 9.80 -3.90
N ILE A 10 -3.05 9.04 -2.90
CA ILE A 10 -2.52 7.69 -3.06
C ILE A 10 -3.30 6.79 -2.09
N TYR A 11 -3.77 5.66 -2.59
CA TYR A 11 -4.45 4.62 -1.84
C TYR A 11 -3.43 3.64 -1.28
N ALA A 12 -3.12 3.74 0.02
CA ALA A 12 -2.28 2.77 0.72
C ALA A 12 -3.09 1.52 1.08
N CYS A 13 -2.90 0.45 0.31
CA CYS A 13 -3.63 -0.80 0.43
C CYS A 13 -2.91 -1.71 1.45
N ASN A 14 -3.26 -1.58 2.73
CA ASN A 14 -2.70 -2.43 3.78
C ASN A 14 -3.32 -3.83 3.76
N MET A 15 -2.46 -4.85 3.67
CA MET A 15 -2.84 -6.26 3.65
C MET A 15 -1.97 -7.09 4.60
N SER A 16 -2.40 -8.32 4.90
CA SER A 16 -1.59 -9.25 5.70
C SER A 16 -0.36 -9.72 4.92
N GLU A 17 0.64 -10.23 5.63
CA GLU A 17 1.82 -10.85 5.03
C GLU A 17 1.43 -12.01 4.09
N ASP A 18 0.44 -12.82 4.48
CA ASP A 18 -0.07 -13.92 3.65
C ASP A 18 -0.64 -13.44 2.32
N ASP A 19 -1.43 -12.37 2.31
CA ASP A 19 -1.97 -11.77 1.08
C ASP A 19 -0.84 -11.17 0.23
N PHE A 20 0.18 -10.61 0.88
CA PHE A 20 1.35 -10.04 0.22
C PHE A 20 2.22 -11.12 -0.43
N ALA A 21 2.38 -12.27 0.22
CA ALA A 21 3.18 -13.40 -0.25
C ALA A 21 2.48 -14.25 -1.31
N ASN A 22 1.16 -14.43 -1.21
CA ASN A 22 0.38 -15.32 -2.08
C ASN A 22 -0.17 -14.64 -3.35
N ASN A 23 0.49 -13.58 -3.83
CA ASN A 23 0.12 -12.74 -4.96
C ASN A 23 -1.04 -11.76 -4.68
N ILE A 24 -0.67 -10.49 -4.52
CA ILE A 24 -1.59 -9.37 -4.27
C ILE A 24 -2.68 -9.22 -5.35
N GLU A 25 -2.41 -9.65 -6.59
CA GLU A 25 -3.35 -9.50 -7.71
C GLU A 25 -4.57 -10.42 -7.59
N GLU A 26 -4.48 -11.51 -6.81
CA GLU A 26 -5.62 -12.40 -6.57
C GLU A 26 -6.54 -11.89 -5.45
N ASN A 27 -6.08 -10.93 -4.65
CA ASN A 27 -6.87 -10.38 -3.56
C ASN A 27 -8.03 -9.52 -4.09
N GLU A 28 -9.25 -10.00 -3.89
CA GLU A 28 -10.48 -9.34 -4.36
C GLU A 28 -10.64 -7.92 -3.80
N ARG A 29 -10.17 -7.67 -2.57
CA ARG A 29 -10.23 -6.34 -1.93
C ARG A 29 -9.22 -5.40 -2.56
N TYR A 30 -8.00 -5.86 -2.83
CA TYR A 30 -6.99 -5.06 -3.52
C TYR A 30 -7.47 -4.65 -4.91
N ARG A 31 -8.02 -5.59 -5.68
CA ARG A 31 -8.59 -5.30 -7.02
C ARG A 31 -9.72 -4.27 -6.95
N ALA A 32 -10.58 -4.35 -5.93
CA ALA A 32 -11.65 -3.37 -5.74
C ALA A 32 -11.09 -1.95 -5.49
N VAL A 33 -10.04 -1.83 -4.68
CA VAL A 33 -9.38 -0.53 -4.42
C VAL A 33 -8.66 -0.02 -5.66
N CYS A 34 -7.99 -0.88 -6.44
CA CYS A 34 -7.38 -0.49 -7.71
C CYS A 34 -8.40 0.13 -8.68
N LYS A 35 -9.59 -0.46 -8.78
CA LYS A 35 -10.66 0.10 -9.62
C LYS A 35 -11.12 1.49 -9.14
N ILE A 36 -11.29 1.65 -7.82
CA ILE A 36 -11.66 2.96 -7.23
C ILE A 36 -10.58 4.00 -7.52
N ALA A 37 -9.31 3.63 -7.32
CA ALA A 37 -8.19 4.53 -7.58
C ALA A 37 -8.10 4.93 -9.06
N GLU A 38 -8.30 3.99 -9.99
CA GLU A 38 -8.35 4.27 -11.43
C GLU A 38 -9.49 5.23 -11.78
N ASP A 39 -10.70 4.99 -11.27
CA ASP A 39 -11.87 5.85 -11.48
C ASP A 39 -11.65 7.28 -10.94
N GLU A 40 -10.85 7.43 -9.88
CA GLU A 40 -10.48 8.73 -9.29
C GLU A 40 -9.19 9.35 -9.85
N GLY A 41 -8.49 8.68 -10.77
CA GLY A 41 -7.20 9.12 -11.28
C GLY A 41 -6.08 9.14 -10.23
N SER A 42 -6.19 8.30 -9.22
CA SER A 42 -5.25 8.12 -8.11
C SER A 42 -4.41 6.85 -8.27
N GLN A 43 -3.30 6.75 -7.55
CA GLN A 43 -2.44 5.57 -7.56
C GLN A 43 -2.74 4.67 -6.36
N THR A 44 -2.48 3.36 -6.50
CA THR A 44 -2.47 2.41 -5.39
C THR A 44 -1.05 2.07 -4.97
N LEU A 45 -0.87 1.81 -3.68
CA LEU A 45 0.38 1.33 -3.09
C LEU A 45 0.06 0.12 -2.20
N PRO A 46 0.32 -1.12 -2.64
CA PRO A 46 0.20 -2.29 -1.78
C PRO A 46 1.27 -2.25 -0.68
N ILE A 47 0.87 -2.39 0.57
CA ILE A 47 1.78 -2.40 1.73
C ILE A 47 1.38 -3.48 2.74
N CYS A 48 2.35 -3.97 3.52
CA CYS A 48 2.09 -4.71 4.74
C CYS A 48 2.66 -3.93 5.93
N ALA A 49 1.79 -3.23 6.67
CA ALA A 49 2.22 -2.32 7.73
C ALA A 49 2.99 -3.02 8.87
N GLU A 50 2.70 -4.30 9.12
CA GLU A 50 3.39 -5.11 10.13
C GLU A 50 4.83 -5.39 9.70
N MET A 51 5.05 -5.93 8.50
CA MET A 51 6.39 -6.15 7.94
C MET A 51 7.21 -4.85 7.88
N GLU A 52 6.59 -3.75 7.46
CA GLU A 52 7.24 -2.43 7.42
C GLU A 52 7.66 -1.95 8.81
N ALA A 53 6.86 -2.21 9.84
CA ALA A 53 7.19 -1.87 11.22
C ALA A 53 8.34 -2.72 11.77
N GLU A 54 8.34 -4.02 11.46
CA GLU A 54 9.43 -4.94 11.80
C GLU A 54 10.73 -4.50 11.16
N ILE A 55 10.73 -4.25 9.84
CA ILE A 55 11.88 -3.72 9.12
C ILE A 55 12.30 -2.39 9.74
N ALA A 56 11.38 -1.45 9.97
CA ALA A 56 11.71 -0.13 10.53
C ALA A 56 12.46 -0.22 11.87
N SER A 57 12.16 -1.21 12.69
CA SER A 57 12.80 -1.45 13.99
C SER A 57 14.26 -1.97 13.90
N LEU A 58 14.65 -2.56 12.77
CA LEU A 58 16.00 -3.06 12.55
C LEU A 58 17.01 -1.91 12.43
N SER A 59 18.24 -2.17 12.89
CA SER A 59 19.36 -1.24 12.70
C SER A 59 19.71 -1.09 11.22
N LYS A 60 20.45 -0.04 10.86
CA LYS A 60 20.81 0.23 9.46
C LYS A 60 21.65 -0.92 8.85
N GLU A 61 22.56 -1.48 9.64
CA GLU A 61 23.38 -2.63 9.23
C GLU A 61 22.55 -3.91 9.02
N GLU A 62 21.45 -4.11 9.75
CA GLU A 62 20.56 -5.26 9.60
C GLU A 62 19.59 -5.14 8.43
N LYS A 63 19.34 -3.93 7.93
CA LYS A 63 18.54 -3.69 6.72
C LYS A 63 19.33 -3.88 5.43
N GLU A 64 20.66 -3.79 5.49
CA GLU A 64 21.56 -3.84 4.34
C GLU A 64 22.20 -5.22 4.10
N MET A 65 22.05 -6.18 5.04
CA MET A 65 22.46 -7.59 4.91
C MET A 65 21.36 -8.46 4.31
#